data_AF-A0A1G2ZA14-F1
#
_entry.id   AF-A0A1G2ZA14-F1
#
_cell.length_a   1.000
_cell.length_b   1.000
_cell.length_c   1.000
_cell.angle_alpha   90.00
_cell.angle_beta   90.00
_cell.angle_gamma   90.00
#
_symmetry.space_group_name_H-M   'P 1'
#
loop_
_entity.id
_entity.type
_entity.pdbx_description
1 polymer ?
#
loop_
_entity_poly.entity_id
_entity_poly.type
_entity_poly.pdbx_seq_one_letter_code
_entity_poly.pdbx_strand_id
1 'polypeptide(L)'
;MMSTLPTYVSETPPTANGAAAPSSWAKKGQDPLRSRHADPRRGQPSRRSRDAVIKIASRRDELLAAFRLVYDNYVRAGLARPNPYRMRVTPSQLVPTTEIFVALSGTEVICTMSLVRDGQLGLPMETIYEEEVSRLRSRGIRPAEVSALACRQEGQRQTLPIVIRLMSLMAQCAQRRGVDQLLIAIHPRHARYYQRFTAFMPIGEERTYATVCDNPAVALALDLNRAPIDHPRLYKRFFGTPYPEKLLRYQPMSEEFRSELIPVVAASCAAEIPSDLKLLAVA
;
A
#
# COMPACT_ATOMS: atom_id res chain seq x y z
N MET A 1 52.80 -7.17 -19.43
CA MET A 1 53.00 -6.20 -18.34
C MET A 1 52.33 -4.89 -18.74
N MET A 2 51.39 -4.41 -17.89
CA MET A 2 50.79 -3.05 -17.83
C MET A 2 49.98 -2.60 -19.07
N SER A 3 48.64 -2.66 -19.13
CA SER A 3 47.57 -2.16 -18.23
C SER A 3 47.68 -0.67 -17.91
N THR A 4 46.97 0.16 -18.68
CA THR A 4 46.63 1.54 -18.35
C THR A 4 45.11 1.72 -18.38
N LEU A 5 44.53 1.88 -17.19
CA LEU A 5 43.13 2.24 -16.96
C LEU A 5 42.93 3.75 -17.19
N PRO A 6 41.77 4.21 -17.68
CA PRO A 6 41.39 5.61 -17.56
C PRO A 6 40.84 5.91 -16.16
N THR A 7 41.27 7.07 -15.67
CA THR A 7 41.01 7.68 -14.37
C THR A 7 39.52 7.99 -14.17
N TYR A 8 38.95 7.44 -13.09
CA TYR A 8 37.61 7.75 -12.60
C TYR A 8 37.63 9.12 -11.90
N VAL A 9 37.04 10.14 -12.52
CA VAL A 9 36.77 11.42 -11.86
C VAL A 9 35.47 11.27 -11.08
N SER A 10 35.58 11.40 -9.76
CA SER A 10 34.45 11.34 -8.83
C SER A 10 33.61 12.62 -8.94
N GLU A 11 32.47 12.54 -9.61
CA GLU A 11 31.42 13.54 -9.44
C GLU A 11 30.46 13.08 -8.34
N THR A 12 30.50 13.78 -7.22
CA THR A 12 29.52 13.67 -6.14
C THR A 12 28.12 13.96 -6.67
N PRO A 13 27.13 13.06 -6.52
CA PRO A 13 25.77 13.39 -6.90
C PRO A 13 25.18 14.45 -5.96
N PRO A 14 24.39 15.41 -6.48
CA PRO A 14 23.79 16.46 -5.70
C PRO A 14 22.78 15.89 -4.70
N THR A 15 22.86 16.36 -3.46
CA THR A 15 21.90 16.09 -2.39
C THR A 15 20.49 16.55 -2.80
N ALA A 16 19.65 15.61 -3.23
CA ALA A 16 18.25 15.86 -3.53
C ALA A 16 17.44 15.93 -2.23
N ASN A 17 16.93 17.13 -1.97
CA ASN A 17 16.10 17.50 -0.83
C ASN A 17 14.73 16.78 -0.87
N GLY A 18 14.45 16.05 0.21
CA GLY A 18 13.16 15.76 0.84
C GLY A 18 11.86 15.72 0.01
N ALA A 19 11.30 14.51 -0.12
CA ALA A 19 9.85 14.29 -0.27
C ALA A 19 9.37 13.21 0.73
N ALA A 20 8.56 13.64 1.69
CA ALA A 20 8.33 12.97 2.97
C ALA A 20 7.16 11.98 2.92
N ALA A 21 7.38 10.76 3.41
CA ALA A 21 6.32 9.97 4.04
C ALA A 21 5.74 10.78 5.22
N PRO A 22 4.55 10.48 5.76
CA PRO A 22 4.06 11.13 6.98
C PRO A 22 5.22 11.28 7.98
N SER A 23 5.48 12.53 8.37
CA SER A 23 6.69 13.01 9.06
C SER A 23 6.99 12.29 10.38
N SER A 24 6.12 11.39 10.83
CA SER A 24 6.32 10.53 12.00
C SER A 24 7.24 9.33 11.76
N TRP A 25 7.65 9.04 10.52
CA TRP A 25 8.52 7.89 10.19
C TRP A 25 9.97 8.31 9.88
N ALA A 26 10.23 9.62 9.81
CA ALA A 26 11.50 10.19 9.38
C ALA A 26 12.38 10.75 10.52
N LYS A 27 12.05 10.51 11.80
CA LYS A 27 12.90 10.94 12.93
C LYS A 27 13.37 9.77 13.79
N LYS A 28 14.70 9.65 13.81
CA LYS A 28 15.61 8.81 14.62
C LYS A 28 15.85 7.38 14.13
N GLY A 29 16.95 7.24 13.40
CA GLY A 29 17.79 6.06 13.49
C GLY A 29 18.33 5.89 14.91
N GLN A 30 17.61 5.13 15.73
CA GLN A 30 18.12 4.55 16.96
C GLN A 30 17.76 3.08 16.99
N ASP A 31 18.81 2.27 16.93
CA ASP A 31 18.85 0.85 17.23
C ASP A 31 18.15 0.58 18.60
N PRO A 32 17.17 -0.34 18.71
CA PRO A 32 16.35 -0.48 19.91
C PRO A 32 17.07 -1.06 21.14
N LEU A 33 18.37 -1.39 21.08
CA LEU A 33 19.03 -2.22 22.09
C LEU A 33 19.79 -1.48 23.21
N ARG A 34 19.71 -0.15 23.32
CA ARG A 34 20.32 0.56 24.45
C ARG A 34 19.48 1.73 24.99
N SER A 35 18.63 1.43 25.98
CA SER A 35 18.22 2.39 27.03
C SER A 35 17.41 1.64 28.09
N ARG A 36 18.04 1.36 29.23
CA ARG A 36 17.37 0.88 30.44
C ARG A 36 16.77 2.09 31.18
N HIS A 37 15.57 1.89 31.74
CA HIS A 37 14.66 2.83 32.43
C HIS A 37 13.62 3.52 31.53
N ALA A 38 12.54 2.79 31.22
CA ALA A 38 11.34 3.30 30.56
C ALA A 38 10.16 3.36 31.55
N ASP A 39 9.45 4.49 31.58
CA ASP A 39 8.16 4.69 32.26
C ASP A 39 7.14 3.60 31.81
N PRO A 40 6.47 2.90 32.75
CA PRO A 40 5.54 1.80 32.44
C PRO A 40 4.31 2.22 31.62
N ARG A 41 4.01 3.53 31.48
CA ARG A 41 2.91 4.02 30.61
C ARG A 41 3.33 4.23 29.14
N ARG A 42 4.63 4.12 28.83
CA ARG A 42 5.23 4.59 27.57
C ARG A 42 5.12 3.64 26.37
N GLY A 43 4.37 2.55 26.50
CA GLY A 43 4.21 1.49 25.48
C GLY A 43 2.78 1.16 25.06
N GLN A 44 1.75 1.85 25.58
CA GLN A 44 0.37 1.51 25.26
C GLN A 44 -0.17 2.26 24.01
N PRO A 45 -0.96 1.60 23.14
CA PRO A 45 -1.65 2.28 22.04
C PRO A 45 -2.60 3.37 22.57
N SER A 46 -2.78 4.45 21.80
CA SER A 46 -3.79 5.48 22.10
C SER A 46 -5.20 4.86 22.15
N ARG A 47 -6.12 5.47 22.91
CA ARG A 47 -7.53 5.04 22.94
C ARG A 47 -8.12 4.92 21.53
N ARG A 48 -7.91 5.95 20.70
CA ARG A 48 -8.30 5.98 19.28
C ARG A 48 -7.83 4.76 18.48
N SER A 49 -6.61 4.30 18.74
CA SER A 49 -6.01 3.13 18.07
C SER A 49 -6.61 1.80 18.54
N ARG A 50 -6.95 1.69 19.84
CA ARG A 50 -7.60 0.50 20.41
C ARG A 50 -9.06 0.38 19.95
N ASP A 51 -9.77 1.50 19.94
CA ASP A 51 -11.20 1.56 19.66
C ASP A 51 -11.51 1.61 18.16
N ALA A 52 -10.47 1.65 17.31
CA ALA A 52 -10.66 1.69 15.86
C ALA A 52 -11.37 0.43 15.36
N VAL A 53 -12.45 0.63 14.60
CA VAL A 53 -13.17 -0.44 13.89
C VAL A 53 -12.52 -0.63 12.53
N ILE A 54 -12.23 -1.88 12.16
CA ILE A 54 -11.57 -2.20 10.88
C ILE A 54 -12.51 -3.08 10.06
N LYS A 55 -12.70 -2.70 8.80
CA LYS A 55 -13.63 -3.37 7.88
C LYS A 55 -13.24 -3.12 6.42
N ILE A 56 -13.82 -3.92 5.52
CA ILE A 56 -13.91 -3.55 4.11
C ILE A 56 -14.91 -2.40 4.00
N ALA A 57 -14.51 -1.30 3.35
CA ALA A 57 -15.37 -0.16 3.09
C ALA A 57 -16.54 -0.58 2.20
N SER A 58 -17.75 -0.27 2.64
CA SER A 58 -18.97 -0.66 1.93
C SER A 58 -19.92 0.50 1.71
N ARG A 59 -19.72 1.60 2.45
CA ARG A 59 -20.54 2.81 2.32
C ARG A 59 -19.84 3.85 1.48
N ARG A 60 -20.65 4.64 0.75
CA ARG A 60 -20.16 5.73 -0.10
C ARG A 60 -19.34 6.77 0.65
N ASP A 61 -19.75 7.13 1.87
CA ASP A 61 -19.01 8.08 2.73
C ASP A 61 -17.65 7.53 3.16
N GLU A 62 -17.56 6.24 3.50
CA GLU A 62 -16.29 5.56 3.84
C GLU A 62 -15.33 5.57 2.65
N LEU A 63 -15.81 5.23 1.45
CA LEU A 63 -15.02 5.18 0.22
C LEU A 63 -14.51 6.58 -0.18
N LEU A 64 -15.39 7.59 -0.18
CA LEU A 64 -15.00 8.98 -0.45
C LEU A 64 -13.97 9.48 0.58
N ALA A 65 -14.16 9.17 1.87
CA ALA A 65 -13.21 9.55 2.90
C ALA A 65 -11.85 8.85 2.72
N ALA A 66 -11.84 7.59 2.29
CA ALA A 66 -10.61 6.88 1.94
C ALA A 66 -9.86 7.56 0.78
N PHE A 67 -10.54 7.89 -0.32
CA PHE A 67 -9.91 8.55 -1.47
C PHE A 67 -9.37 9.96 -1.15
N ARG A 68 -10.07 10.71 -0.30
CA ARG A 68 -9.58 12.00 0.22
C ARG A 68 -8.37 11.83 1.12
N LEU A 69 -8.38 10.81 1.99
CA LEU A 69 -7.25 10.54 2.88
C LEU A 69 -5.99 10.17 2.10
N VAL A 70 -6.12 9.38 1.03
CA VAL A 70 -5.03 9.07 0.10
C VAL A 70 -4.53 10.35 -0.58
N TYR A 71 -5.43 11.15 -1.15
CA TYR A 71 -5.09 12.43 -1.77
C TYR A 71 -4.29 13.35 -0.83
N ASP A 72 -4.80 13.63 0.37
CA ASP A 72 -4.17 14.54 1.32
C ASP A 72 -2.78 14.05 1.73
N ASN A 73 -2.59 12.74 1.88
CA ASN A 73 -1.29 12.16 2.20
C ASN A 73 -0.33 12.25 1.02
N TYR A 74 -0.78 11.92 -0.19
CA TYR A 74 0.06 11.85 -1.37
C TYR A 74 0.47 13.25 -1.85
N VAL A 75 -0.43 14.22 -1.87
CA VAL A 75 -0.11 15.61 -2.21
C VAL A 75 0.89 16.18 -1.22
N ARG A 76 0.67 16.00 0.08
CA ARG A 76 1.61 16.45 1.13
C ARG A 76 2.98 15.80 0.98
N ALA A 77 3.03 14.55 0.56
CA ALA A 77 4.25 13.79 0.36
C ALA A 77 4.96 14.10 -0.98
N GLY A 78 4.36 14.90 -1.86
CA GLY A 78 4.87 15.14 -3.22
C GLY A 78 4.64 13.98 -4.20
N LEU A 79 3.80 13.01 -3.85
CA LEU A 79 3.51 11.80 -4.63
C LEU A 79 2.28 11.95 -5.55
N ALA A 80 1.57 13.06 -5.46
CA ALA A 80 0.46 13.40 -6.34
C ALA A 80 0.38 14.92 -6.52
N ARG A 81 -0.16 15.35 -7.67
CA ARG A 81 -0.48 16.76 -7.92
C ARG A 81 -1.86 17.10 -7.37
N PRO A 82 -2.09 18.34 -6.89
CA PRO A 82 -3.42 18.79 -6.52
C PRO A 82 -4.41 18.69 -7.70
N ASN A 83 -5.67 18.39 -7.40
CA ASN A 83 -6.74 18.29 -8.41
C ASN A 83 -8.07 18.83 -7.84
N PRO A 84 -9.03 19.25 -8.68
CA PRO A 84 -10.24 19.94 -8.23
C PRO A 84 -11.17 19.08 -7.35
N TYR A 85 -11.09 17.75 -7.47
CA TYR A 85 -11.91 16.83 -6.69
C TYR A 85 -11.37 16.59 -5.28
N ARG A 86 -10.11 16.96 -5.00
CA ARG A 86 -9.40 16.69 -3.74
C ARG A 86 -9.48 15.22 -3.33
N MET A 87 -9.43 14.34 -4.33
CA MET A 87 -9.48 12.89 -4.19
C MET A 87 -8.44 12.26 -5.11
N ARG A 88 -7.95 11.08 -4.72
CA ARG A 88 -7.07 10.28 -5.55
C ARG A 88 -7.75 8.94 -5.79
N VAL A 89 -8.11 8.69 -7.04
CA VAL A 89 -8.74 7.47 -7.52
C VAL A 89 -7.99 6.99 -8.74
N THR A 90 -7.58 5.73 -8.79
CA THR A 90 -6.92 5.12 -9.96
C THR A 90 -7.87 4.18 -10.70
N PRO A 91 -7.62 3.85 -12.00
CA PRO A 91 -8.44 2.87 -12.72
C PRO A 91 -8.55 1.53 -11.99
N SER A 92 -7.44 1.06 -11.42
CA SER A 92 -7.36 -0.15 -10.61
C SER A 92 -8.21 -0.12 -9.33
N GLN A 93 -8.64 1.04 -8.84
CA GLN A 93 -9.55 1.14 -7.69
C GLN A 93 -11.02 1.05 -8.08
N LEU A 94 -11.35 1.15 -9.38
CA LEU A 94 -12.72 1.08 -9.90
C LEU A 94 -13.07 -0.29 -10.51
N VAL A 95 -12.18 -1.27 -10.46
CA VAL A 95 -12.49 -2.64 -10.90
C VAL A 95 -13.11 -3.47 -9.78
N PRO A 96 -14.01 -4.42 -10.07
CA PRO A 96 -14.59 -5.31 -9.05
C PRO A 96 -13.53 -6.13 -8.32
N THR A 97 -12.38 -6.40 -8.93
CA THR A 97 -11.33 -7.18 -8.26
C THR A 97 -10.70 -6.46 -7.07
N THR A 98 -10.99 -5.16 -6.88
CA THR A 98 -10.43 -4.35 -5.79
C THR A 98 -11.31 -4.26 -4.55
N GLU A 99 -10.71 -4.47 -3.38
CA GLU A 99 -11.32 -4.26 -2.07
C GLU A 99 -10.60 -3.11 -1.35
N ILE A 100 -11.36 -2.12 -0.84
CA ILE A 100 -10.82 -1.00 -0.06
C ILE A 100 -11.08 -1.27 1.42
N PHE A 101 -10.04 -1.19 2.24
CA PHE A 101 -10.10 -1.44 3.67
C PHE A 101 -9.95 -0.13 4.42
N VAL A 102 -10.76 0.06 5.45
CA VAL A 102 -10.73 1.26 6.28
C VAL A 102 -10.63 0.92 7.77
N ALA A 103 -9.93 1.77 8.50
CA ALA A 103 -9.99 1.87 9.95
C ALA A 103 -10.78 3.13 10.32
N LEU A 104 -11.81 2.97 11.16
CA LEU A 104 -12.69 4.05 11.60
C LEU A 104 -12.51 4.33 13.09
N SER A 105 -12.49 5.61 13.45
CA SER A 105 -12.65 6.10 14.83
C SER A 105 -14.02 6.78 14.93
N GLY A 106 -15.01 6.07 15.47
CA GLY A 106 -16.41 6.49 15.32
C GLY A 106 -16.84 6.39 13.86
N THR A 107 -17.27 7.51 13.27
CA THR A 107 -17.64 7.61 11.84
C THR A 107 -16.49 8.08 10.94
N GLU A 108 -15.35 8.42 11.52
CA GLU A 108 -14.23 9.03 10.79
C GLU A 108 -13.24 7.98 10.28
N VAL A 109 -12.94 7.97 8.99
CA VAL A 109 -11.86 7.14 8.42
C VAL A 109 -10.50 7.71 8.82
N ILE A 110 -9.74 6.94 9.59
CA ILE A 110 -8.42 7.32 10.11
C ILE A 110 -7.26 6.60 9.41
N CYS A 111 -7.51 5.48 8.75
CA CYS A 111 -6.54 4.83 7.88
C CYS A 111 -7.24 4.02 6.78
N THR A 112 -6.57 3.85 5.64
CA THR A 112 -7.06 3.10 4.49
C THR A 112 -5.93 2.36 3.78
N MET A 113 -6.28 1.26 3.09
CA MET A 113 -5.44 0.58 2.09
C MET A 113 -6.34 -0.11 1.05
N SER A 114 -5.81 -0.38 -0.14
CA SER A 114 -6.51 -1.11 -1.21
C SER A 114 -5.81 -2.45 -1.48
N LEU A 115 -6.60 -3.50 -1.75
CA LEU A 115 -6.13 -4.76 -2.31
C LEU A 115 -6.65 -4.86 -3.74
N VAL A 116 -5.77 -4.76 -4.72
CA VAL A 116 -6.09 -4.92 -6.14
C VAL A 116 -5.73 -6.35 -6.54
N ARG A 117 -6.73 -7.19 -6.78
CA ARG A 117 -6.49 -8.54 -7.29
C ARG A 117 -6.31 -8.50 -8.80
N ASP A 118 -5.44 -9.39 -9.28
CA ASP A 118 -5.16 -9.57 -10.70
C ASP A 118 -6.44 -9.83 -11.50
N GLY A 119 -6.50 -9.33 -12.73
CA GLY A 119 -7.71 -9.31 -13.56
C GLY A 119 -7.50 -8.59 -14.88
N GLN A 120 -8.59 -8.12 -15.51
CA GLN A 120 -8.53 -7.51 -16.84
C GLN A 120 -7.58 -6.30 -16.95
N LEU A 121 -7.52 -5.44 -15.93
CA LEU A 121 -6.62 -4.28 -15.92
C LEU A 121 -5.21 -4.61 -15.39
N GLY A 122 -4.93 -5.87 -15.06
CA GLY A 122 -3.70 -6.27 -14.37
C GLY A 122 -3.52 -5.61 -13.00
N LEU A 123 -2.28 -5.52 -12.56
CA LEU A 123 -1.83 -4.90 -11.33
C LEU A 123 -1.19 -3.52 -11.61
N PRO A 124 -1.45 -2.50 -10.77
CA PRO A 124 -0.89 -1.17 -10.95
C PRO A 124 0.63 -1.12 -11.16
N MET A 125 1.39 -2.00 -10.51
CA MET A 125 2.84 -2.04 -10.57
C MET A 125 3.38 -2.55 -11.89
N GLU A 126 2.57 -3.18 -12.74
CA GLU A 126 3.01 -3.70 -14.04
C GLU A 126 3.51 -2.61 -14.99
N THR A 127 3.08 -1.36 -14.79
CA THR A 127 3.62 -0.21 -15.52
C THR A 127 5.15 -0.11 -15.42
N ILE A 128 5.74 -0.66 -14.35
CA ILE A 128 7.19 -0.69 -14.14
C ILE A 128 7.73 -2.07 -13.72
N TYR A 129 6.90 -3.09 -13.51
CA TYR A 129 7.29 -4.43 -13.07
C TYR A 129 6.55 -5.56 -13.81
N GLU A 130 6.18 -5.32 -15.07
CA GLU A 130 5.47 -6.29 -15.92
C GLU A 130 6.18 -7.65 -15.99
N GLU A 131 7.51 -7.66 -16.14
CA GLU A 131 8.30 -8.89 -16.27
C GLU A 131 8.23 -9.73 -14.98
N GLU A 132 8.37 -9.10 -13.82
CA GLU A 132 8.30 -9.75 -12.52
C GLU A 132 6.91 -10.36 -12.28
N VAL A 133 5.85 -9.60 -12.57
CA VAL A 133 4.45 -10.07 -12.43
C VAL A 133 4.16 -11.20 -13.42
N SER A 134 4.61 -11.08 -14.67
CA SER A 134 4.46 -12.11 -15.71
C SER A 134 5.16 -13.42 -15.32
N ARG A 135 6.34 -13.34 -14.69
CA ARG A 135 7.05 -14.51 -14.18
C ARG A 135 6.29 -15.20 -13.03
N LEU A 136 5.57 -14.45 -12.20
CA LEU A 136 4.70 -15.05 -11.18
C LEU A 136 3.52 -15.76 -11.84
N ARG A 137 2.84 -15.10 -12.78
CA ARG A 137 1.70 -15.69 -13.52
C ARG A 137 2.09 -16.96 -14.27
N SER A 138 3.24 -17.00 -14.94
CA SER A 138 3.70 -18.18 -15.68
C SER A 138 3.98 -19.39 -14.79
N ARG A 139 4.17 -19.18 -13.48
CA ARG A 139 4.31 -20.23 -12.46
C ARG A 139 2.97 -20.63 -11.85
N GLY A 140 1.85 -20.12 -12.35
CA GLY A 140 0.51 -20.38 -11.81
C GLY A 140 0.23 -19.67 -10.49
N ILE A 141 1.04 -18.68 -10.10
CA ILE A 141 0.83 -17.89 -8.89
C ILE A 141 -0.28 -16.87 -9.17
N ARG A 142 -1.21 -16.71 -8.23
CA ARG A 142 -2.25 -15.66 -8.26
C ARG A 142 -1.82 -14.46 -7.40
N PRO A 143 -1.21 -13.41 -7.99
CA PRO A 143 -0.80 -12.24 -7.24
C PRO A 143 -1.96 -11.28 -6.95
N ALA A 144 -1.80 -10.45 -5.93
CA ALA A 144 -2.60 -9.24 -5.73
C ALA A 144 -1.71 -8.12 -5.20
N GLU A 145 -1.95 -6.88 -5.61
CA GLU A 145 -1.19 -5.73 -5.17
C GLU A 145 -1.87 -5.01 -4.00
N VAL A 146 -1.09 -4.70 -2.96
CA VAL A 146 -1.51 -3.82 -1.88
C VAL A 146 -1.05 -2.40 -2.19
N SER A 147 -1.98 -1.47 -2.26
CA SER A 147 -1.72 -0.08 -2.65
C SER A 147 -2.48 0.92 -1.78
N ALA A 148 -2.25 2.21 -2.02
CA ALA A 148 -2.99 3.31 -1.40
C ALA A 148 -3.03 3.31 0.14
N LEU A 149 -1.96 2.86 0.80
CA LEU A 149 -1.84 2.94 2.26
C LEU A 149 -1.71 4.41 2.69
N ALA A 150 -2.71 4.91 3.41
CA ALA A 150 -2.71 6.27 3.94
C ALA A 150 -3.40 6.31 5.29
N CYS A 151 -2.81 7.01 6.27
CA CYS A 151 -3.43 7.24 7.57
C CYS A 151 -3.46 8.73 7.91
N ARG A 152 -4.33 9.15 8.83
CA ARG A 152 -4.29 10.50 9.40
C ARG A 152 -2.97 10.70 10.14
N GLN A 153 -2.49 11.94 10.16
CA GLN A 153 -1.25 12.28 10.83
C GLN A 153 -1.38 12.11 12.34
N GLU A 154 -0.90 10.96 12.81
CA GLU A 154 -0.60 10.70 14.20
C GLU A 154 0.87 10.26 14.29
N GLY A 155 1.40 10.20 15.51
CA GLY A 155 2.72 9.63 15.71
C GLY A 155 2.73 8.14 15.30
N GLN A 156 3.90 7.65 14.88
CA GLN A 156 4.07 6.27 14.38
C GLN A 156 3.55 5.22 15.38
N ARG A 157 3.70 5.49 16.69
CA ARG A 157 3.24 4.61 17.76
C ARG A 157 1.71 4.43 17.78
N GLN A 158 0.96 5.45 17.39
CA GLN A 158 -0.49 5.38 17.34
C GLN A 158 -0.98 4.73 16.03
N THR A 159 -0.31 5.03 14.92
CA THR A 159 -0.68 4.54 13.58
C THR A 159 -0.35 3.06 13.37
N LEU A 160 0.80 2.60 13.86
CA LEU A 160 1.31 1.26 13.55
C LEU A 160 0.36 0.12 13.97
N PRO A 161 -0.22 0.10 15.18
CA PRO A 161 -1.20 -0.94 15.56
C PRO A 161 -2.43 -0.99 14.64
N ILE A 162 -2.92 0.17 14.16
CA ILE A 162 -4.04 0.25 13.23
C ILE A 162 -3.64 -0.36 11.88
N VAL A 163 -2.48 0.03 11.34
CA VAL A 163 -1.98 -0.50 10.06
C VAL A 163 -1.82 -2.01 10.12
N ILE A 164 -1.28 -2.56 11.20
CA ILE A 164 -1.11 -4.02 11.35
C ILE A 164 -2.46 -4.74 11.34
N ARG A 165 -3.45 -4.24 12.10
CA ARG A 165 -4.78 -4.83 12.12
C ARG A 165 -5.46 -4.73 10.74
N LEU A 166 -5.24 -3.62 10.02
CA LEU A 166 -5.76 -3.42 8.67
C LEU A 166 -5.11 -4.37 7.66
N MET A 167 -3.78 -4.54 7.73
CA MET A 167 -3.03 -5.53 6.92
C MET A 167 -3.44 -6.96 7.26
N SER A 168 -3.72 -7.26 8.53
CA SER A 168 -4.19 -8.57 8.99
C SER A 168 -5.56 -8.91 8.39
N LEU A 169 -6.54 -7.98 8.45
CA LEU A 169 -7.83 -8.15 7.79
C LEU A 169 -7.65 -8.35 6.28
N MET A 170 -6.87 -7.48 5.64
CA MET A 170 -6.62 -7.54 4.19
C MET A 170 -5.96 -8.86 3.77
N ALA A 171 -4.94 -9.34 4.50
CA ALA A 171 -4.26 -10.58 4.18
C ALA A 171 -5.18 -11.80 4.34
N GLN A 172 -6.06 -11.80 5.34
CA GLN A 172 -7.08 -12.85 5.51
C GLN A 172 -8.14 -12.81 4.40
N CYS A 173 -8.56 -11.61 3.96
CA CYS A 173 -9.40 -11.48 2.76
C CYS A 173 -8.67 -12.03 1.53
N ALA A 174 -7.42 -11.62 1.30
CA ALA A 174 -6.60 -12.07 0.18
C ALA A 174 -6.51 -13.61 0.14
N GLN A 175 -6.21 -14.24 1.28
CA GLN A 175 -6.17 -15.70 1.37
C GLN A 175 -7.52 -16.34 1.02
N ARG A 176 -8.64 -15.81 1.52
CA ARG A 176 -9.99 -16.30 1.12
C ARG A 176 -10.31 -16.10 -0.36
N ARG A 177 -9.74 -15.08 -0.99
CA ARG A 177 -9.87 -14.85 -2.44
C ARG A 177 -8.96 -15.77 -3.26
N GLY A 178 -8.19 -16.64 -2.64
CA GLY A 178 -7.21 -17.48 -3.31
C GLY A 178 -6.00 -16.69 -3.81
N VAL A 179 -5.64 -15.58 -3.17
CA VAL A 179 -4.37 -14.91 -3.46
C VAL A 179 -3.24 -15.76 -2.89
N ASP A 180 -2.24 -16.04 -3.72
CA ASP A 180 -1.05 -16.80 -3.32
C ASP A 180 0.08 -15.86 -2.85
N GLN A 181 0.23 -14.71 -3.51
CA GLN A 181 1.25 -13.70 -3.15
C GLN A 181 0.69 -12.28 -3.11
N LEU A 182 1.03 -11.54 -2.06
CA LEU A 182 0.77 -10.11 -1.95
C LEU A 182 1.98 -9.33 -2.47
N LEU A 183 1.76 -8.39 -3.39
CA LEU A 183 2.78 -7.55 -3.98
C LEU A 183 2.67 -6.11 -3.47
N ILE A 184 3.80 -5.42 -3.33
CA ILE A 184 3.85 -3.99 -3.03
C ILE A 184 4.94 -3.31 -3.86
N ALA A 185 4.64 -2.12 -4.37
CA ALA A 185 5.62 -1.19 -4.92
C ALA A 185 5.82 -0.04 -3.92
N ILE A 186 6.99 0.03 -3.30
CA ILE A 186 7.27 0.98 -2.22
C ILE A 186 8.57 1.73 -2.44
N HIS A 187 8.70 2.90 -1.83
CA HIS A 187 9.99 3.61 -1.82
C HIS A 187 11.08 2.76 -1.12
N PRO A 188 12.29 2.61 -1.72
CA PRO A 188 13.41 1.84 -1.16
C PRO A 188 13.72 2.07 0.32
N ARG A 189 13.57 3.30 0.83
CA ARG A 189 13.75 3.65 2.26
C ARG A 189 12.90 2.82 3.21
N HIS A 190 11.77 2.28 2.74
CA HIS A 190 10.82 1.48 3.52
C HIS A 190 10.99 -0.02 3.31
N ALA A 191 11.80 -0.46 2.34
CA ALA A 191 11.92 -1.88 1.99
C ALA A 191 12.37 -2.75 3.16
N ARG A 192 13.36 -2.28 3.92
CA ARG A 192 13.87 -2.98 5.11
C ARG A 192 12.81 -3.16 6.19
N TYR A 193 11.85 -2.25 6.30
CA TYR A 193 10.75 -2.38 7.25
C TYR A 193 9.85 -3.56 6.86
N TYR A 194 9.42 -3.63 5.60
CA TYR A 194 8.54 -4.69 5.13
C TYR A 194 9.21 -6.08 5.10
N GLN A 195 10.52 -6.11 4.86
CA GLN A 195 11.31 -7.34 4.99
C GLN A 195 11.37 -7.84 6.44
N ARG A 196 11.74 -6.96 7.38
CA ARG A 196 11.97 -7.35 8.78
C ARG A 196 10.69 -7.64 9.56
N PHE A 197 9.60 -6.93 9.24
CA PHE A 197 8.39 -6.94 10.08
C PHE A 197 7.19 -7.64 9.45
N THR A 198 7.22 -7.90 8.13
CA THR A 198 6.04 -8.40 7.40
C THR A 198 6.36 -9.51 6.38
N ALA A 199 7.57 -10.08 6.40
CA ALA A 199 8.00 -11.21 5.55
C ALA A 199 7.95 -10.94 4.03
N PHE A 200 7.94 -9.67 3.61
CA PHE A 200 8.01 -9.31 2.20
C PHE A 200 9.45 -9.39 1.71
N MET A 201 9.68 -10.02 0.56
CA MET A 201 11.00 -10.18 -0.04
C MET A 201 11.07 -9.46 -1.39
N PRO A 202 12.23 -8.88 -1.77
CA PRO A 202 12.38 -8.24 -3.08
C PRO A 202 12.12 -9.20 -4.23
N ILE A 203 11.43 -8.73 -5.26
CA ILE A 203 11.21 -9.47 -6.51
C ILE A 203 11.70 -8.73 -7.75
N GLY A 204 12.05 -7.44 -7.63
CA GLY A 204 12.59 -6.61 -8.71
C GLY A 204 13.55 -5.55 -8.18
N GLU A 205 14.32 -4.95 -9.09
CA GLU A 205 15.28 -3.88 -8.79
C GLU A 205 14.57 -2.53 -8.57
N GLU A 206 15.33 -1.53 -8.11
CA GLU A 206 14.82 -0.16 -7.97
C GLU A 206 14.54 0.46 -9.34
N ARG A 207 13.33 1.01 -9.53
CA ARG A 207 12.90 1.67 -10.77
C ARG A 207 12.21 3.00 -10.47
N THR A 208 12.29 3.95 -11.39
CA THR A 208 11.56 5.21 -11.32
C THR A 208 10.08 4.98 -11.63
N TYR A 209 9.17 5.55 -10.82
CA TYR A 209 7.74 5.30 -10.98
C TYR A 209 6.93 6.57 -11.25
N ALA A 210 6.53 6.76 -12.52
CA ALA A 210 5.78 7.94 -12.98
C ALA A 210 4.46 8.18 -12.22
N THR A 211 3.76 7.11 -11.83
CA THR A 211 2.48 7.19 -11.10
C THR A 211 2.59 7.86 -9.73
N VAL A 212 3.81 7.97 -9.19
CA VAL A 212 4.14 8.66 -7.94
C VAL A 212 5.15 9.79 -8.17
N CYS A 213 4.99 10.56 -9.25
CA CYS A 213 5.83 11.71 -9.59
C CYS A 213 7.32 11.36 -9.67
N ASP A 214 7.64 10.27 -10.37
CA ASP A 214 9.01 9.81 -10.65
C ASP A 214 9.85 9.52 -9.39
N ASN A 215 9.19 9.20 -8.28
CA ASN A 215 9.87 8.70 -7.09
C ASN A 215 10.36 7.25 -7.32
N PRO A 216 11.47 6.83 -6.67
CA PRO A 216 11.96 5.46 -6.79
C PRO A 216 11.01 4.49 -6.11
N ALA A 217 10.85 3.33 -6.71
CA ALA A 217 10.09 2.20 -6.21
C ALA A 217 10.94 0.93 -6.23
N VAL A 218 10.67 0.01 -5.30
CA VAL A 218 11.15 -1.37 -5.32
C VAL A 218 9.96 -2.30 -5.11
N ALA A 219 9.91 -3.36 -5.91
CA ALA A 219 8.89 -4.39 -5.84
C ALA A 219 9.23 -5.44 -4.76
N LEU A 220 8.31 -5.67 -3.83
CA LEU A 220 8.40 -6.77 -2.87
C LEU A 220 7.18 -7.70 -2.96
N ALA A 221 7.36 -8.97 -2.60
CA ALA A 221 6.30 -9.97 -2.51
C ALA A 221 6.28 -10.66 -1.14
N LEU A 222 5.09 -10.94 -0.62
CA LEU A 222 4.84 -11.83 0.51
C LEU A 222 4.11 -13.07 0.01
N ASP A 223 4.72 -14.23 0.15
CA ASP A 223 4.11 -15.51 -0.17
C ASP A 223 3.22 -16.00 0.99
N LEU A 224 1.91 -15.99 0.79
CA LEU A 224 0.93 -16.35 1.83
C LEU A 224 0.93 -17.85 2.15
N ASN A 225 1.39 -18.68 1.21
CA ASN A 225 1.46 -20.13 1.37
C ASN A 225 2.77 -20.56 2.04
N ARG A 226 3.87 -19.86 1.78
CA ARG A 226 5.19 -20.13 2.38
C ARG A 226 5.45 -19.40 3.69
N ALA A 227 4.88 -18.21 3.90
CA ALA A 227 5.09 -17.43 5.13
C ALA A 227 4.80 -18.19 6.45
N PRO A 228 3.79 -19.09 6.55
CA PRO A 228 3.60 -19.93 7.74
C PRO A 228 4.82 -20.82 8.06
N ILE A 229 5.57 -21.24 7.05
CA ILE A 229 6.71 -22.17 7.14
C ILE A 229 8.00 -21.38 7.33
N ASP A 230 8.28 -20.44 6.41
CA ASP A 230 9.55 -19.71 6.36
C ASP A 230 9.63 -18.62 7.44
N HIS A 231 8.48 -18.04 7.83
CA HIS A 231 8.40 -16.89 8.73
C HIS A 231 7.23 -16.97 9.74
N PRO A 232 7.11 -18.05 10.53
CA PRO A 232 5.93 -18.32 11.37
C PRO A 232 5.62 -17.21 12.39
N ARG A 233 6.64 -16.53 12.92
CA ARG A 233 6.46 -15.39 13.85
C ARG A 233 5.82 -14.18 13.17
N LEU A 234 6.22 -13.88 11.93
CA LEU A 234 5.67 -12.77 11.16
C LEU A 234 4.28 -13.12 10.64
N TYR A 235 4.07 -14.37 10.21
CA TYR A 235 2.77 -14.88 9.80
C TYR A 235 1.71 -14.75 10.91
N LYS A 236 2.04 -15.11 12.15
CA LYS A 236 1.15 -14.94 13.32
C LYS A 236 0.70 -13.49 13.56
N ARG A 237 1.42 -12.49 13.05
CA ARG A 237 1.00 -11.08 13.16
C ARG A 237 -0.24 -10.77 12.30
N PHE A 238 -0.42 -11.48 11.19
CA PHE A 238 -1.55 -11.31 10.28
C PHE A 238 -2.64 -12.37 10.46
N PHE A 239 -2.26 -13.58 10.87
CA PHE A 239 -3.16 -14.73 10.93
C PHE A 239 -3.31 -15.34 12.34
N GLY A 240 -2.68 -14.74 13.36
CA GLY A 240 -2.77 -15.23 14.75
C GLY A 240 -4.15 -15.05 15.39
N THR A 241 -5.02 -14.23 14.81
CA THR A 241 -6.41 -14.08 15.25
C THR A 241 -7.30 -13.98 14.01
N PRO A 242 -8.13 -15.01 13.73
CA PRO A 242 -9.02 -14.98 12.58
C PRO A 242 -10.13 -13.94 12.77
N TYR A 243 -10.44 -13.19 11.72
CA TYR A 243 -11.61 -12.31 11.71
C TYR A 243 -12.90 -13.11 11.47
N PRO A 244 -14.03 -12.71 12.08
CA PRO A 244 -15.34 -13.31 11.79
C PRO A 244 -15.69 -13.27 10.30
N GLU A 245 -16.37 -14.32 9.79
CA GLU A 245 -16.77 -14.46 8.37
C GLU A 245 -17.41 -13.19 7.80
N LYS A 246 -18.30 -12.56 8.59
CA LYS A 246 -19.02 -11.33 8.20
C LYS A 246 -18.08 -10.18 7.83
N LEU A 247 -16.89 -10.09 8.43
CA LEU A 247 -15.92 -9.03 8.14
C LEU A 247 -15.05 -9.34 6.92
N LEU A 248 -15.03 -10.60 6.49
CA LEU A 248 -14.25 -11.08 5.34
C LEU A 248 -15.13 -11.24 4.08
N ARG A 249 -16.44 -10.98 4.20
CA ARG A 249 -17.38 -11.00 3.07
C ARG A 249 -17.07 -9.87 2.09
N TYR A 250 -17.09 -10.20 0.81
CA TYR A 250 -16.91 -9.24 -0.28
C TYR A 250 -17.88 -8.07 -0.22
N GLN A 251 -17.37 -6.87 -0.42
CA GLN A 251 -18.16 -5.64 -0.49
C GLN A 251 -17.72 -4.84 -1.74
N PRO A 252 -18.25 -5.15 -2.93
CA PRO A 252 -17.92 -4.40 -4.14
C PRO A 252 -18.43 -2.96 -4.05
N MET A 253 -17.72 -2.06 -4.72
CA MET A 253 -18.28 -0.76 -5.05
C MET A 253 -19.40 -0.92 -6.08
N SER A 254 -20.54 -0.25 -5.87
CA SER A 254 -21.65 -0.29 -6.83
C SER A 254 -21.24 0.30 -8.19
N GLU A 255 -21.88 -0.16 -9.26
CA GLU A 255 -21.58 0.30 -10.63
C GLU A 255 -21.86 1.78 -10.79
N GLU A 256 -22.97 2.26 -10.23
CA GLU A 256 -23.36 3.66 -10.27
C GLU A 256 -22.28 4.52 -9.61
N PHE A 257 -21.78 4.10 -8.44
CA PHE A 257 -20.75 4.86 -7.74
C PHE A 257 -19.39 4.78 -8.44
N ARG A 258 -19.06 3.66 -9.10
CA ARG A 258 -17.86 3.56 -9.95
C ARG A 258 -17.92 4.56 -11.11
N SER A 259 -19.06 4.64 -11.81
CA SER A 259 -19.28 5.55 -12.93
C SER A 259 -19.17 7.02 -12.52
N GLU A 260 -19.69 7.39 -11.35
CA GLU A 260 -19.53 8.73 -10.79
C GLU A 260 -18.07 9.13 -10.52
N LEU A 261 -17.17 8.17 -10.29
CA LEU A 261 -15.76 8.43 -9.98
C LEU A 261 -14.87 8.53 -11.23
N ILE A 262 -15.38 8.23 -12.42
CA ILE A 262 -14.61 8.29 -13.68
C ILE A 262 -13.97 9.68 -13.92
N PRO A 263 -14.67 10.82 -13.73
CA PRO A 263 -14.04 12.13 -13.88
C PRO A 263 -12.90 12.39 -12.88
N VAL A 264 -12.94 11.74 -11.71
CA VAL A 264 -11.91 11.84 -10.67
C VAL A 264 -10.65 11.09 -11.06
N VAL A 265 -10.78 9.95 -11.77
CA VAL A 265 -9.65 9.17 -12.28
C VAL A 265 -8.82 10.01 -13.25
N ALA A 266 -9.47 10.67 -14.20
CA ALA A 266 -8.81 11.56 -15.16
C ALA A 266 -8.00 12.68 -14.48
N ALA A 267 -8.52 13.20 -13.37
CA ALA A 267 -7.86 14.25 -12.60
C ALA A 267 -6.77 13.72 -11.64
N SER A 268 -6.77 12.42 -11.34
CA SER A 268 -5.84 11.76 -10.40
C SER A 268 -4.61 11.19 -11.10
N CYS A 269 -4.77 10.75 -12.34
CA CYS A 269 -3.74 10.20 -13.19
C CYS A 269 -3.39 11.26 -14.24
N ALA A 270 -2.16 11.76 -14.28
CA ALA A 270 -1.69 12.63 -15.36
C ALA A 270 -1.52 11.85 -16.70
N ALA A 271 -2.22 10.73 -16.87
CA ALA A 271 -2.17 9.80 -17.98
C ALA A 271 -3.60 9.40 -18.38
N GLU A 272 -3.80 9.16 -19.67
CA GLU A 272 -5.10 8.89 -20.29
C GLU A 272 -5.87 7.74 -19.61
N ILE A 273 -7.19 7.90 -19.49
CA ILE A 273 -8.09 6.88 -18.96
C ILE A 273 -8.03 5.65 -19.91
N PRO A 274 -7.69 4.43 -19.42
CA PRO A 274 -7.69 3.23 -20.26
C PRO A 274 -9.03 3.03 -20.96
N SER A 275 -9.02 2.65 -22.25
CA SER A 275 -10.22 2.38 -23.06
C SER A 275 -11.18 1.40 -22.40
N ASP A 276 -10.63 0.42 -21.67
CA ASP A 276 -11.38 -0.66 -21.04
C ASP A 276 -12.23 -0.16 -19.85
N LEU A 277 -11.84 0.95 -19.22
CA LEU A 277 -12.65 1.61 -18.19
C LEU A 277 -13.84 2.36 -18.79
N LYS A 278 -13.78 2.77 -20.07
CA LYS A 278 -14.91 3.39 -20.79
C LYS A 278 -15.97 2.36 -21.17
N LEU A 279 -15.55 1.12 -21.45
CA LEU A 279 -16.46 0.00 -21.76
C LEU A 279 -17.27 -0.45 -20.54
N LEU A 280 -16.66 -0.43 -19.35
CA LEU A 280 -17.34 -0.73 -18.08
C LEU A 280 -18.31 0.37 -17.61
N ALA A 281 -18.33 1.54 -18.26
CA ALA A 281 -19.22 2.65 -17.95
C ALA A 281 -20.50 2.66 -18.81
N VAL A 282 -20.57 1.78 -19.83
CA VAL A 282 -21.63 1.75 -20.86
C VAL A 282 -22.37 0.41 -20.89
N ALA A 283 -21.93 -0.59 -20.11
CA ALA A 283 -22.61 -1.87 -19.92
C ALA A 283 -23.24 -1.94 -18.53
#